data_AF-A0A2A2M1U8-F1
#
_entry.id   AF-A0A2A2M1U8-F1
#
_cell.length_a   1.000
_cell.length_b   1.000
_cell.length_c   1.000
_cell.angle_alpha   90.00
_cell.angle_beta   90.00
_cell.angle_gamma   90.00
#
_symmetry.space_group_name_H-M   'P 1'
#
loop_
_entity.id
_entity.type
_entity.pdbx_description
1 polymer ?
#
loop_
_entity_poly.entity_id
_entity_poly.type
_entity_poly.pdbx_seq_one_letter_code
_entity_poly.pdbx_strand_id
1 'polypeptide(L)'
;MSEVSRISDEEYARRESYLRDPILPFTWFNPYTWAPHYRLSSAGLGMGLLLIYNYNRFMKRPFTVSLVPQFAVAMVSLGGVGFFWGKFQAHYRKLEAAYVDHYMNLHPEYYDQFKDRAGRPYSQILEPWYPRRGYYPKFDE
;
A
#
# COMPACT_ATOMS: atom_id res chain seq x y z
N MET A 1 26.12 13.93 13.86
CA MET A 1 25.21 14.18 12.73
C MET A 1 24.85 15.65 12.78
N SER A 2 25.01 16.41 11.70
CA SER A 2 24.53 17.79 11.66
C SER A 2 23.01 17.79 11.80
N GLU A 3 22.46 18.66 12.63
CA GLU A 3 21.01 18.80 12.91
C GLU A 3 20.14 18.85 11.63
N VAL A 4 20.72 19.23 10.50
CA VAL A 4 20.12 19.27 9.15
C VAL A 4 19.62 17.90 8.64
N SER A 5 20.19 16.77 9.08
CA SER A 5 19.81 15.45 8.54
C SER A 5 18.82 14.66 9.40
N ARG A 6 18.48 15.13 10.61
CA ARG A 6 17.54 14.45 11.50
C ARG A 6 16.14 15.03 11.27
N ILE A 7 15.19 14.17 10.92
CA ILE A 7 13.77 14.53 10.86
C ILE A 7 13.32 14.88 12.28
N SER A 8 12.59 15.98 12.46
CA SER A 8 12.06 16.35 13.77
C SER A 8 11.10 15.28 14.30
N ASP A 9 11.06 15.08 15.61
CA ASP A 9 10.21 14.05 16.22
C ASP A 9 8.72 14.31 15.92
N GLU A 10 8.33 15.58 15.76
CA GLU A 10 6.98 16.00 15.34
C GLU A 10 6.65 15.58 13.90
N GLU A 11 7.56 15.84 12.96
CA GLU A 11 7.40 15.46 11.54
C GLU A 11 7.37 13.94 11.39
N TYR A 12 8.12 13.23 12.22
CA TYR A 12 8.12 11.77 12.27
C TYR A 12 6.79 11.23 12.81
N ALA A 13 6.28 11.75 13.93
CA ALA A 13 4.97 11.38 14.46
C ALA A 13 3.85 11.66 13.46
N ARG A 14 3.94 12.77 12.71
CA ARG A 14 3.05 13.06 11.58
C ARG A 14 3.09 11.94 10.53
N ARG A 15 4.29 11.49 10.12
CA ARG A 15 4.45 10.40 9.14
C ARG A 15 3.92 9.07 9.64
N GLU A 16 4.19 8.70 10.88
CA GLU A 16 3.67 7.47 11.49
C GLU A 16 2.13 7.47 11.56
N SER A 17 1.54 8.64 11.82
CA SER A 17 0.07 8.76 11.82
C SER A 17 -0.55 8.51 10.43
N TYR A 18 0.16 8.81 9.34
CA TYR A 18 -0.30 8.47 7.98
C TYR A 18 -0.13 6.99 7.62
N LEU A 19 0.75 6.26 8.31
CA LEU A 19 0.96 4.82 8.08
C LEU A 19 -0.14 3.96 8.73
N ARG A 20 -0.76 4.42 9.82
CA ARG A 20 -1.88 3.73 10.47
C ARG A 20 -3.21 4.11 9.78
N ASP A 21 -3.86 3.14 9.13
CA ASP A 21 -5.15 3.22 8.40
C ASP A 21 -6.21 4.20 9.01
N PRO A 22 -6.83 5.12 8.22
CA PRO A 22 -6.32 5.91 7.11
C PRO A 22 -6.57 7.43 7.37
N ILE A 23 -5.55 8.20 7.76
CA ILE A 23 -5.67 9.67 7.96
C ILE A 23 -5.23 10.44 6.69
N LEU A 24 -4.85 9.74 5.62
CA LEU A 24 -4.46 10.38 4.36
C LEU A 24 -5.60 11.25 3.82
N PRO A 25 -5.31 12.50 3.42
CA PRO A 25 -6.33 13.38 2.85
C PRO A 25 -6.86 12.77 1.56
N PHE A 26 -8.18 12.57 1.53
CA PHE A 26 -8.84 11.94 0.40
C PHE A 26 -8.66 12.79 -0.86
N THR A 27 -8.13 12.17 -1.92
CA THR A 27 -7.94 12.80 -3.23
C THR A 27 -8.66 11.98 -4.29
N TRP A 28 -9.60 12.60 -5.01
CA TRP A 28 -10.40 11.92 -6.03
C TRP A 28 -9.56 11.26 -7.13
N PHE A 29 -8.52 11.93 -7.61
CA PHE A 29 -7.69 11.43 -8.72
C PHE A 29 -6.62 10.40 -8.31
N ASN A 30 -6.39 10.22 -7.01
CA ASN A 30 -5.38 9.29 -6.52
C ASN A 30 -6.04 8.13 -5.75
N PRO A 31 -6.20 6.95 -6.38
CA PRO A 31 -6.87 5.81 -5.75
C PRO A 31 -6.14 5.29 -4.52
N TYR A 32 -4.84 5.57 -4.35
CA TYR A 32 -4.07 5.15 -3.18
C TYR A 32 -4.45 5.92 -1.91
N THR A 33 -5.07 7.10 -2.06
CA THR A 33 -5.58 7.88 -0.92
C THR A 33 -6.93 7.40 -0.41
N TRP A 34 -7.62 6.55 -1.17
CA TRP A 34 -8.95 6.09 -0.80
C TRP A 34 -8.88 5.06 0.32
N ALA A 35 -9.91 5.02 1.17
CA ALA A 35 -10.00 3.99 2.17
C ALA A 35 -9.99 2.58 1.52
N PRO A 36 -9.43 1.56 2.18
CA PRO A 36 -9.28 0.21 1.60
C PRO A 36 -10.56 -0.39 1.01
N HIS A 37 -11.70 -0.13 1.67
CA HIS A 37 -13.01 -0.61 1.23
C HIS A 37 -13.48 0.07 -0.07
N TYR A 38 -13.21 1.36 -0.27
CA TYR A 38 -13.53 2.04 -1.52
C TYR A 38 -12.63 1.59 -2.66
N ARG A 39 -11.34 1.33 -2.39
CA ARG A 39 -10.40 0.78 -3.38
C ARG A 39 -10.84 -0.61 -3.87
N LEU A 40 -11.20 -1.49 -2.94
CA LEU A 40 -11.62 -2.84 -3.30
C LEU A 40 -13.01 -2.86 -3.93
N SER A 41 -13.91 -1.97 -3.49
CA SER A 41 -15.20 -1.79 -4.13
C SER A 41 -15.04 -1.29 -5.58
N SER A 42 -14.19 -0.29 -5.83
CA SER A 42 -13.95 0.20 -7.20
C SER A 42 -13.29 -0.83 -8.10
N ALA A 43 -12.34 -1.62 -7.58
CA ALA A 43 -11.78 -2.77 -8.29
C ALA A 43 -12.86 -3.83 -8.60
N GLY A 44 -13.75 -4.11 -7.65
CA GLY A 44 -14.88 -5.02 -7.82
C GLY A 44 -15.88 -4.54 -8.89
N LEU A 45 -16.17 -3.23 -8.93
CA LEU A 45 -16.98 -2.61 -9.98
C LEU A 45 -16.30 -2.74 -11.36
N GLY A 46 -15.00 -2.46 -11.45
CA GLY A 46 -14.23 -2.66 -12.69
C GLY A 46 -14.27 -4.11 -13.18
N MET A 47 -14.10 -5.07 -12.27
CA MET A 47 -14.21 -6.50 -12.57
C MET A 47 -15.63 -6.87 -13.03
N GLY A 48 -16.66 -6.30 -12.41
CA GLY A 48 -18.05 -6.50 -12.82
C GLY A 48 -18.30 -6.07 -14.25
N LEU A 49 -17.82 -4.89 -14.66
CA LEU A 49 -17.93 -4.41 -16.04
C LEU A 49 -17.24 -5.36 -17.02
N LEU A 50 -16.03 -5.83 -16.69
CA LEU A 50 -15.29 -6.77 -17.52
C LEU A 50 -16.02 -8.11 -17.65
N LEU A 51 -16.56 -8.64 -16.57
CA LEU A 51 -17.32 -9.89 -16.58
C LEU A 51 -18.57 -9.77 -17.46
N ILE A 52 -19.31 -8.68 -17.35
CA ILE A 52 -20.50 -8.47 -18.18
C ILE A 52 -20.12 -8.30 -19.65
N TYR A 53 -19.06 -7.53 -19.94
CA TYR A 53 -18.55 -7.38 -21.30
C TYR A 53 -18.20 -8.74 -21.93
N ASN A 54 -17.44 -9.57 -21.20
CA ASN A 54 -17.06 -10.90 -21.67
C ASN A 54 -18.27 -11.85 -21.79
N TYR A 55 -19.21 -11.79 -20.84
CA TYR A 55 -20.44 -12.58 -20.88
C TYR A 55 -21.29 -12.24 -22.10
N ASN A 56 -21.49 -10.96 -22.39
CA ASN A 56 -22.25 -10.50 -23.55
C ASN A 56 -21.55 -10.88 -24.86
N ARG A 57 -20.21 -10.78 -24.91
CA ARG A 57 -19.40 -11.23 -26.04
C ARG A 57 -19.56 -12.73 -26.29
N PHE A 58 -19.52 -13.55 -25.23
CA PHE A 58 -19.67 -15.00 -25.32
C PHE A 58 -21.08 -15.39 -25.79
N MET A 59 -22.11 -14.77 -25.24
CA MET A 59 -23.52 -15.04 -25.58
C MET A 59 -23.97 -14.39 -26.90
N LYS A 60 -23.08 -13.67 -27.60
CA LYS A 60 -23.38 -12.92 -28.82
C LYS A 60 -24.57 -11.96 -28.66
N ARG A 61 -24.78 -11.43 -27.45
CA ARG A 61 -25.86 -10.49 -27.15
C ARG A 61 -25.38 -9.05 -27.40
N PRO A 62 -26.19 -8.19 -28.04
CA PRO A 62 -25.84 -6.78 -28.16
C PRO A 62 -25.74 -6.17 -26.76
N PHE A 63 -24.65 -5.44 -26.53
CA PHE A 63 -24.30 -4.88 -25.23
C PHE A 63 -25.45 -4.07 -24.60
N THR A 64 -26.25 -3.40 -25.43
CA THR A 64 -27.32 -2.46 -25.02
C THR A 64 -28.58 -3.13 -24.47
N VAL A 65 -28.91 -4.37 -24.84
CA VAL A 65 -30.25 -4.95 -24.60
C VAL A 65 -30.36 -5.63 -23.23
N SER A 66 -29.26 -6.12 -22.66
CA SER A 66 -29.24 -6.72 -21.32
C SER A 66 -28.63 -5.82 -20.25
N LEU A 67 -28.33 -4.57 -20.62
CA LEU A 67 -27.45 -3.69 -19.87
C LEU A 67 -28.00 -3.36 -18.48
N VAL A 68 -29.22 -2.85 -18.38
CA VAL A 68 -29.66 -2.26 -17.10
C VAL A 68 -29.78 -3.28 -15.95
N PRO A 69 -30.53 -4.40 -16.08
CA PRO A 69 -30.70 -5.31 -14.94
C PRO A 69 -29.44 -6.13 -14.63
N GLN A 70 -28.69 -6.58 -15.65
CA GLN A 70 -27.49 -7.38 -15.42
C GLN A 70 -26.34 -6.54 -14.88
N PHE A 71 -26.18 -5.30 -15.36
CA PHE A 71 -25.17 -4.40 -14.81
C PHE A 71 -25.50 -4.00 -13.38
N ALA A 72 -26.76 -3.67 -13.07
CA ALA A 72 -27.13 -3.33 -11.70
C ALA A 72 -26.82 -4.48 -10.74
N VAL A 73 -27.22 -5.71 -11.06
CA VAL A 73 -26.99 -6.87 -10.19
C VAL A 73 -25.52 -7.22 -10.06
N ALA A 74 -24.77 -7.30 -11.16
CA ALA A 74 -23.35 -7.68 -11.13
C ALA A 74 -22.46 -6.59 -10.49
N MET A 75 -22.76 -5.31 -10.72
CA MET A 75 -22.01 -4.20 -10.11
C MET A 75 -22.30 -4.07 -8.62
N VAL A 76 -23.57 -4.14 -8.21
CA VAL A 76 -23.94 -4.06 -6.79
C VAL A 76 -23.40 -5.26 -6.02
N SER A 77 -23.47 -6.47 -6.59
CA SER A 77 -22.93 -7.66 -5.92
C SER A 77 -21.41 -7.61 -5.79
N LEU A 78 -20.66 -7.39 -6.87
CA LEU A 78 -19.20 -7.39 -6.83
C LEU A 78 -18.63 -6.15 -6.12
N GLY A 79 -19.23 -4.98 -6.33
CA GLY A 79 -18.89 -3.76 -5.60
C GLY A 79 -19.19 -3.86 -4.11
N GLY A 80 -20.31 -4.47 -3.74
CA GLY A 80 -20.69 -4.76 -2.36
C GLY A 80 -19.74 -5.75 -1.69
N VAL A 81 -19.44 -6.87 -2.36
CA VAL A 81 -18.45 -7.86 -1.88
C VAL A 81 -17.10 -7.19 -1.67
N GLY A 82 -16.63 -6.37 -2.64
CA GLY A 82 -15.38 -5.62 -2.51
C GLY A 82 -15.37 -4.67 -1.31
N PHE A 83 -16.49 -4.00 -1.02
CA PHE A 83 -16.62 -3.11 0.13
C PHE A 83 -16.52 -3.85 1.46
N PHE A 84 -17.26 -4.95 1.63
CA PHE A 84 -17.22 -5.76 2.85
C PHE A 84 -15.86 -6.45 3.03
N TRP A 85 -15.30 -7.00 1.96
CA TRP A 85 -13.97 -7.61 1.99
C TRP A 85 -12.90 -6.59 2.39
N GLY A 86 -12.97 -5.37 1.87
CA GLY A 86 -12.03 -4.32 2.25
C GLY A 86 -12.18 -3.84 3.69
N LYS A 87 -13.40 -3.82 4.24
CA LYS A 87 -13.60 -3.57 5.67
C LYS A 87 -13.01 -4.69 6.53
N PHE A 88 -13.26 -5.93 6.17
CA PHE A 88 -12.73 -7.10 6.86
C PHE A 88 -11.19 -7.10 6.86
N GLN A 89 -10.58 -6.88 5.69
CA GLN A 89 -9.12 -6.81 5.56
C GLN A 89 -8.52 -5.67 6.38
N ALA A 90 -9.14 -4.48 6.38
CA ALA A 90 -8.69 -3.36 7.19
C ALA A 90 -8.78 -3.67 8.70
N HIS A 91 -9.86 -4.33 9.14
CA HIS A 91 -9.99 -4.75 10.53
C HIS A 91 -8.91 -5.77 10.92
N TYR A 92 -8.67 -6.78 10.09
CA TYR A 92 -7.66 -7.80 10.34
C TYR A 92 -6.25 -7.19 10.47
N ARG A 93 -5.87 -6.28 9.56
CA ARG A 93 -4.57 -5.58 9.64
C ARG A 93 -4.42 -4.75 10.91
N LYS A 94 -5.50 -4.14 11.40
CA LYS A 94 -5.48 -3.42 12.68
C LYS A 94 -5.26 -4.36 13.86
N LEU A 95 -5.87 -5.55 13.84
CA LEU A 95 -5.65 -6.58 14.87
C LEU A 95 -4.21 -7.10 14.84
N GLU A 96 -3.68 -7.37 13.65
CA GLU A 96 -2.29 -7.82 13.47
C GLU A 96 -1.31 -6.78 14.01
N ALA A 97 -1.48 -5.50 13.65
CA ALA A 97 -0.65 -4.42 14.15
C ALA A 97 -0.74 -4.28 15.68
N ALA A 98 -1.95 -4.39 16.25
CA ALA A 98 -2.13 -4.33 17.70
C ALA A 98 -1.48 -5.51 18.43
N TYR A 99 -1.55 -6.72 17.85
CA TYR A 99 -0.89 -7.90 18.40
C TYR A 99 0.63 -7.76 18.39
N VAL A 100 1.21 -7.31 17.27
CA VAL A 100 2.65 -7.07 17.16
C VAL A 100 3.10 -6.00 18.14
N ASP A 101 2.38 -4.88 18.23
CA ASP A 101 2.68 -3.79 19.17
C ASP A 101 2.63 -4.30 20.62
N HIS A 102 1.60 -5.07 20.98
CA HIS A 102 1.50 -5.69 22.30
C HIS A 102 2.67 -6.63 22.61
N TYR A 103 3.06 -7.48 21.65
CA TYR A 103 4.18 -8.41 21.81
C TYR A 103 5.53 -7.69 21.98
N MET A 104 5.76 -6.63 21.19
CA MET A 104 6.96 -5.80 21.31
C MET A 104 7.06 -5.12 22.68
N ASN A 105 5.92 -4.69 23.24
CA ASN A 105 5.85 -4.10 24.57
C ASN A 105 6.04 -5.12 25.70
N LEU A 106 5.64 -6.37 25.49
CA LEU A 106 5.81 -7.45 26.48
C LEU A 106 7.27 -7.91 26.59
N HIS A 107 8.00 -7.93 25.47
CA HIS A 107 9.38 -8.40 25.40
C HIS A 107 10.36 -7.33 24.92
N PRO A 108 10.52 -6.20 25.65
CA PRO A 108 11.36 -5.09 25.22
C PRO A 108 12.83 -5.48 25.03
N GLU A 109 13.30 -6.56 25.68
CA GLU A 109 14.67 -7.09 25.57
C GLU A 109 15.06 -7.52 24.15
N TYR A 110 14.11 -8.00 23.34
CA TYR A 110 14.39 -8.42 21.96
C TYR A 110 14.32 -7.27 20.95
N TYR A 111 13.73 -6.14 21.34
CA TYR A 111 13.39 -5.03 20.44
C TYR A 111 14.16 -3.75 20.72
N ASP A 112 15.26 -3.81 21.47
CA ASP A 112 16.07 -2.64 21.84
C ASP A 112 16.64 -1.89 20.63
N GLN A 113 16.88 -2.62 19.52
CA GLN A 113 17.33 -2.07 18.24
C GLN A 113 16.33 -1.08 17.60
N PHE A 114 15.02 -1.26 17.88
CA PHE A 114 13.98 -0.37 17.34
C PHE A 114 13.84 0.93 18.14
N LYS A 115 14.47 1.03 19.31
CA LYS A 115 14.45 2.25 20.14
C LYS A 115 15.39 3.31 19.58
N ASP A 116 16.48 2.92 18.93
CA ASP A 116 17.40 3.84 18.25
C ASP A 116 16.91 4.15 16.82
N ARG A 117 16.06 5.18 16.72
CA ARG A 117 15.40 5.59 15.47
C ARG A 117 16.34 6.20 14.43
N ALA A 118 17.42 6.82 14.89
CA ALA A 118 18.39 7.47 14.01
C ALA A 118 19.48 6.49 13.55
N GLY A 119 19.60 5.35 14.22
CA GLY A 119 20.65 4.38 14.01
C GLY A 119 22.05 4.97 14.23
N ARG A 120 23.06 4.23 13.81
CA ARG A 120 24.44 4.71 13.85
C ARG A 120 24.67 5.74 12.74
N PRO A 121 25.33 6.87 13.02
CA PRO A 121 25.71 7.81 11.97
C PRO A 121 26.67 7.17 10.97
N TYR A 122 26.60 7.56 9.70
CA TYR A 122 27.53 7.09 8.66
C TYR A 122 29.01 7.30 9.01
N SER A 123 29.33 8.28 9.86
CA SER A 123 30.70 8.46 10.37
C SER A 123 31.22 7.31 11.23
N GLN A 124 30.32 6.47 11.75
CA GLN A 124 30.63 5.29 12.57
C GLN A 124 30.46 3.97 11.79
N ILE A 125 30.00 4.03 10.53
CA ILE A 125 29.77 2.86 9.69
C ILE A 125 30.88 2.82 8.62
N LEU A 126 31.62 1.72 8.57
CA LEU A 126 32.58 1.46 7.51
C LEU A 126 31.92 0.56 6.47
N GLU A 127 31.44 1.16 5.39
CA GLU A 127 30.90 0.41 4.25
C GLU A 127 32.04 0.07 3.27
N PRO A 128 32.07 -1.15 2.71
CA PRO A 128 33.03 -1.49 1.67
C PRO A 128 32.72 -0.67 0.41
N TRP A 129 33.69 0.17 -0.01
CA TRP A 129 33.57 0.93 -1.25
C TRP A 129 33.98 0.09 -2.46
N TYR A 130 33.03 -0.15 -3.36
CA TYR A 130 33.25 -0.87 -4.61
C TYR A 130 33.25 0.12 -5.80
N PRO A 131 34.41 0.58 -6.27
CA PRO A 131 34.45 1.49 -7.41
C PRO A 131 34.00 0.77 -8.68
N ARG A 132 33.06 1.37 -9.42
CA ARG A 132 32.83 0.98 -10.82
C ARG A 132 34.00 1.49 -11.65
N ARG A 133 34.94 0.61 -11.97
CA ARG A 133 35.99 0.92 -12.95
C ARG A 133 35.35 0.97 -14.34
N GLY A 134 35.51 2.06 -15.06
CA GLY A 134 35.18 2.12 -16.48
C GLY A 134 36.02 1.09 -17.23
N TYR A 135 35.44 0.41 -18.21
CA TYR A 135 36.19 -0.37 -19.19
C TYR A 135 36.99 0.61 -20.04
N TYR A 136 38.20 0.97 -19.62
CA TYR A 136 39.12 1.66 -20.51
C TYR A 136 39.57 0.64 -21.57
N PRO A 137 39.29 0.86 -22.87
CA PRO A 137 39.90 0.03 -23.90
C PRO A 137 41.42 0.20 -23.77
N LYS A 138 42.11 -0.92 -23.66
CA LYS A 138 43.57 -0.94 -23.68
C LYS A 138 43.99 -0.41 -25.06
N PHE A 139 44.71 0.70 -25.10
CA PHE A 139 45.38 1.11 -26.34
C PHE A 139 46.62 0.23 -26.45
N ASP A 140 46.60 -0.71 -27.40
CA ASP A 140 47.79 -1.44 -27.81
C ASP A 140 48.62 -0.49 -28.71
N GLU A 141 49.86 -0.19 -28.31
CA GLU A 141 50.86 0.51 -29.14
C GLU A 141 51.41 -0.39 -30.25
#